data_AF-A0A7W8CC40-F1
#
_entry.id   AF-A0A7W8CC40-F1
#
_cell.length_a   1.000
_cell.length_b   1.000
_cell.length_c   1.000
_cell.angle_alpha   90.00
_cell.angle_beta   90.00
_cell.angle_gamma   90.00
#
_symmetry.space_group_name_H-M   'P 1'
#
loop_
_entity.id
_entity.type
_entity.pdbx_description
1 polymer ?
#
loop_
_entity_poly.entity_id
_entity_poly.type
_entity_poly.pdbx_seq_one_letter_code
_entity_poly.pdbx_strand_id
1 'polypeptide(L)'
;MHGSGTIYLLTFLHQGPAAPGVAYDPPYPVVSVELDEQPGLRFTSTVVDADLADIVIGARVTLSWRTFDRAPMPVFVLSDVPR
;
A
#
# COMPACT_ATOMS: atom_id res chain seq x y z
N MET A 1 -10.70 8.65 12.46
CA MET A 1 -10.36 7.50 11.60
C MET A 1 -8.87 7.56 11.39
N HIS A 2 -8.13 6.52 11.77
CA HIS A 2 -6.67 6.54 11.76
C HIS A 2 -6.10 5.78 10.56
N GLY A 3 -6.97 5.12 9.76
CA GLY A 3 -6.59 4.46 8.51
C GLY A 3 -5.56 3.35 8.72
N SER A 4 -5.56 2.76 9.92
CA SER A 4 -4.69 1.63 10.25
C SER A 4 -5.38 0.35 9.83
N GLY A 5 -4.60 -0.61 9.35
CA GLY A 5 -5.17 -1.85 8.85
C GLY A 5 -4.13 -2.91 8.58
N THR A 6 -4.61 -4.05 8.08
CA THR A 6 -3.81 -5.23 7.79
C THR A 6 -3.89 -5.53 6.30
N ILE A 7 -2.76 -5.83 5.65
CA ILE A 7 -2.75 -6.26 4.25
C ILE A 7 -3.54 -7.57 4.14
N TYR A 8 -4.69 -7.54 3.49
CA TYR A 8 -5.57 -8.69 3.27
C TYR A 8 -5.28 -9.40 1.95
N LEU A 9 -4.96 -8.62 0.91
CA LEU A 9 -4.58 -9.12 -0.41
C LEU A 9 -3.38 -8.32 -0.92
N LEU A 10 -2.48 -9.00 -1.62
CA LEU A 10 -1.29 -8.41 -2.22
C LEU A 10 -1.10 -8.92 -3.64
N THR A 11 -0.88 -8.00 -4.57
CA THR A 11 -0.52 -8.26 -5.96
C THR A 11 0.72 -7.44 -6.32
N PHE A 12 1.73 -8.09 -6.90
CA PHE A 12 2.87 -7.40 -7.51
C PHE A 12 2.65 -7.24 -9.01
N LEU A 13 2.55 -6.00 -9.47
CA LEU A 13 2.44 -5.69 -10.89
C LEU A 13 3.84 -5.58 -11.51
N HIS A 14 4.17 -6.50 -12.41
CA HIS A 14 5.43 -6.49 -13.16
C HIS A 14 5.36 -5.62 -14.42
N GLN A 15 4.16 -5.26 -14.87
CA GLN A 15 3.91 -4.47 -16.08
C GLN A 15 2.63 -3.65 -15.93
N GLY A 16 2.57 -2.50 -16.60
CA GLY A 16 1.38 -1.65 -16.67
C GLY A 16 1.60 -0.40 -17.52
N PRO A 17 0.56 0.44 -17.69
CA PRO A 17 0.67 1.68 -18.46
C PRO A 17 1.64 2.66 -17.80
N ALA A 18 2.34 3.47 -18.61
CA ALA A 18 3.20 4.52 -18.08
C ALA A 18 2.34 5.53 -17.29
N ALA A 19 2.64 5.68 -16.00
CA ALA A 19 1.99 6.63 -15.10
C ALA A 19 3.05 7.40 -14.29
N PRO A 20 2.92 8.73 -14.14
CA PRO A 20 3.89 9.51 -13.39
C PRO A 20 4.01 9.04 -11.93
N GLY A 21 5.23 8.73 -11.50
CA GLY A 21 5.51 8.24 -10.14
C GLY A 21 5.23 6.75 -9.91
N VAL A 22 4.94 5.99 -10.96
CA VAL A 22 4.78 4.52 -10.92
C VAL A 22 5.90 3.87 -11.73
N ALA A 23 6.65 2.98 -11.11
CA ALA A 23 7.63 2.12 -11.74
C ALA A 23 7.22 0.65 -11.54
N TYR A 24 7.54 -0.21 -12.52
CA TYR A 24 7.25 -1.64 -12.48
C TYR A 24 8.51 -2.51 -12.36
N ASP A 25 9.67 -1.87 -12.27
CA ASP A 25 10.94 -2.51 -11.93
C ASP A 25 11.63 -1.68 -10.82
N PRO A 26 11.62 -2.16 -9.56
CA PRO A 26 11.06 -3.44 -9.13
C PRO A 26 9.49 -3.44 -9.15
N PRO A 27 8.82 -4.60 -9.04
CA PRO A 27 7.37 -4.71 -9.24
C PRO A 27 6.53 -3.80 -8.33
N TYR A 28 5.49 -3.18 -8.89
CA TYR A 28 4.66 -2.24 -8.15
C TYR A 28 3.66 -2.98 -7.23
N PRO A 29 3.67 -2.72 -5.91
CA PRO A 29 2.75 -3.39 -5.00
C PRO A 29 1.36 -2.76 -5.04
N VAL A 30 0.34 -3.60 -5.20
CA VAL A 30 -1.07 -3.24 -5.00
C VAL A 30 -1.61 -4.09 -3.86
N VAL A 31 -2.15 -3.42 -2.85
CA VAL A 31 -2.69 -4.06 -1.65
C VAL A 31 -4.16 -3.73 -1.49
N SER A 32 -4.95 -4.71 -1.03
CA SER A 32 -6.22 -4.42 -0.35
C SER A 32 -5.99 -4.56 1.14
N VAL A 33 -6.23 -3.48 1.87
CA VAL A 33 -6.06 -3.41 3.33
C VAL A 33 -7.42 -3.53 3.98
N GLU A 34 -7.57 -4.48 4.91
CA GLU A 34 -8.72 -4.52 5.80
C GLU A 34 -8.48 -3.51 6.93
N LEU A 35 -9.37 -2.53 7.04
CA LEU A 35 -9.25 -1.40 7.96
C LEU A 35 -9.79 -1.75 9.34
N ASP A 36 -9.09 -1.33 10.40
CA ASP A 36 -9.46 -1.62 11.79
C ASP A 36 -10.80 -0.98 12.18
N GLU A 37 -11.21 0.08 11.46
CA GLU A 37 -12.46 0.80 11.71
C GLU A 37 -13.70 -0.08 11.61
N GLN A 38 -13.72 -1.10 10.75
CA GLN A 38 -14.87 -2.00 10.61
C GLN A 38 -14.46 -3.35 10.00
N PRO A 39 -14.87 -4.50 10.58
CA PRO A 39 -14.67 -5.81 9.98
C PRO A 39 -15.18 -5.89 8.54
N GLY A 40 -14.35 -6.42 7.64
CA GLY A 40 -14.66 -6.56 6.21
C GLY A 40 -14.61 -5.26 5.39
N LEU A 41 -14.35 -4.10 6.00
CA LEU A 41 -14.09 -2.86 5.26
C LEU A 41 -12.70 -2.93 4.63
N ARG A 42 -12.64 -2.88 3.30
CA ARG A 42 -11.38 -2.99 2.55
C ARG A 42 -11.14 -1.79 1.66
N PHE A 43 -9.90 -1.32 1.66
CA PHE A 43 -9.44 -0.22 0.82
C PHE A 43 -8.24 -0.66 -0.01
N THR A 44 -8.30 -0.45 -1.34
CA THR A 44 -7.23 -0.83 -2.26
C THR A 44 -6.37 0.37 -2.59
N SER A 45 -5.05 0.24 -2.39
CA SER A 45 -4.04 1.23 -2.78
C SER A 45 -2.67 0.56 -2.92
N THR A 46 -1.59 1.31 -2.74
CA THR A 46 -0.20 0.85 -2.75
C THR A 46 0.45 1.02 -1.38
N VAL A 47 1.56 0.32 -1.17
CA VAL A 47 2.47 0.54 -0.03
C VAL A 47 3.71 1.26 -0.55
N VAL A 48 4.13 2.32 0.15
CA VAL A 48 5.31 3.11 -0.19
C VAL A 48 6.35 3.05 0.93
N ASP A 49 7.58 3.45 0.61
CA ASP A 49 8.69 3.57 1.56
C ASP A 49 9.03 2.27 2.32
N ALA A 50 8.89 1.13 1.64
CA ALA A 50 9.16 -0.20 2.19
C ALA A 50 9.90 -1.08 1.17
N ASP A 51 10.71 -2.01 1.67
CA ASP A 51 11.29 -3.06 0.84
C ASP A 51 10.20 -4.06 0.43
N LEU A 52 10.22 -4.52 -0.83
CA LEU A 52 9.20 -5.43 -1.35
C LEU A 52 9.08 -6.74 -0.56
N ALA A 53 10.18 -7.20 0.03
CA ALA A 53 10.21 -8.41 0.85
C ALA A 53 9.41 -8.26 2.16
N ASP A 54 9.21 -7.04 2.65
CA ASP A 54 8.48 -6.76 3.89
C ASP A 54 6.98 -6.52 3.64
N ILE A 55 6.60 -6.29 2.37
CA ILE A 55 5.21 -6.13 1.97
C ILE A 55 4.60 -7.53 1.84
N VAL A 56 4.02 -8.02 2.93
CA VAL A 56 3.40 -9.35 3.00
C VAL A 56 1.96 -9.30 3.49
N ILE A 57 1.15 -10.28 3.10
CA ILE A 57 -0.20 -10.45 3.66
C ILE A 57 -0.08 -10.65 5.18
N GLY A 58 -0.92 -9.94 5.94
CA GLY A 58 -0.88 -9.92 7.39
C GLY A 58 -0.02 -8.80 7.99
N ALA A 59 0.81 -8.11 7.19
CA ALA A 59 1.57 -6.96 7.67
C ALA A 59 0.66 -5.78 8.04
N ARG A 60 1.09 -5.03 9.06
CA ARG A 60 0.40 -3.86 9.57
C ARG A 60 0.78 -2.62 8.77
N VAL A 61 -0.20 -1.78 8.50
CA VAL A 61 -0.02 -0.54 7.77
C VAL A 61 -0.82 0.62 8.36
N THR A 62 -0.38 1.83 8.06
CA THR A 62 -1.09 3.07 8.37
C THR A 62 -1.28 3.90 7.10
N LEU A 63 -2.46 4.50 6.95
CA LEU A 63 -2.78 5.43 5.89
C LEU A 63 -1.86 6.65 5.93
N SER A 64 -1.32 6.99 4.77
CA SER A 64 -0.55 8.19 4.50
C SER A 64 -1.04 8.83 3.20
N TRP A 65 -0.54 10.02 2.88
CA TRP A 65 -0.90 10.77 1.70
C TRP A 65 0.34 11.13 0.90
N ARG A 66 0.30 10.86 -0.40
CA ARG A 66 1.37 11.21 -1.35
C ARG A 66 0.77 11.93 -2.55
N THR A 67 1.52 12.86 -3.13
CA THR A 67 1.11 13.54 -4.35
C THR A 67 1.71 12.82 -5.55
N PHE A 68 0.86 12.18 -6.35
CA PHE A 68 1.24 11.63 -7.65
C PHE A 68 0.57 12.47 -8.73
N ASP A 69 1.30 12.82 -9.78
CA ASP A 69 0.80 13.62 -10.92
C ASP A 69 -0.10 14.80 -10.50
N ARG A 70 0.37 15.59 -9.52
CA ARG A 70 -0.32 16.79 -8.97
C ARG A 70 -1.60 16.53 -8.17
N ALA A 71 -1.99 15.28 -7.93
CA ALA A 71 -3.15 14.91 -7.13
C ALA A 71 -2.74 14.16 -5.84
N PRO A 72 -3.36 14.47 -4.69
CA PRO A 72 -3.15 13.70 -3.47
C PRO A 72 -3.82 12.32 -3.59
N MET A 73 -3.06 11.27 -3.34
CA MET A 73 -3.53 9.88 -3.30
C MET A 73 -3.31 9.29 -1.91
N PRO A 74 -4.31 8.57 -1.38
CA PRO A 74 -4.13 7.77 -0.18
C PRO A 74 -3.21 6.59 -0.49
N VAL A 75 -2.18 6.39 0.33
CA VAL A 75 -1.25 5.26 0.27
C VAL A 75 -1.07 4.66 1.64
N PHE A 76 -0.39 3.53 1.74
CA PHE A 76 -0.04 2.90 3.01
C PHE A 76 1.47 2.92 3.24
N VAL A 77 1.87 2.99 4.50
CA VAL A 77 3.23 2.71 4.97
C VAL A 77 3.18 1.55 5.95
N LEU A 78 4.22 0.70 5.98
CA LEU A 78 4.31 -0.36 6.98
C LEU A 78 4.39 0.25 8.38
N SER A 79 3.61 -0.27 9.32
CA SER A 79 3.67 0.09 10.73
C SER A 79 4.71 -0.80 11.41
N ASP A 80 5.84 -0.21 11.84
CA ASP A 80 6.98 -0.85 12.52
C ASP A 80 7.33 -2.28 12.02
N VAL A 81 8.29 -2.36 11.11
CA VAL A 81 9.15 -3.54 10.99
C VAL A 81 10.01 -3.57 12.27
N PRO A 82 10.10 -4.68 13.03
CA PRO A 82 11.07 -4.77 14.12
C PRO A 82 12.46 -4.45 13.56
N ARG A 83 13.07 -3.36 14.05
CA ARG A 83 14.42 -2.95 13.65
C ARG A 83 15.45 -4.01 14.03
#